data_AF-A0A924D9R9-F1
#
_entry.id   AF-A0A924D9R9-F1
#
_cell.length_a   1.000
_cell.length_b   1.000
_cell.length_c   1.000
_cell.angle_alpha   90.00
_cell.angle_beta   90.00
_cell.angle_gamma   90.00
#
_symmetry.space_group_name_H-M   'P 1'
#
loop_
_entity.id
_entity.type
_entity.pdbx_description
1 polymer ?
#
loop_
_entity_poly.entity_id
_entity_poly.type
_entity_poly.pdbx_seq_one_letter_code
_entity_poly.pdbx_strand_id
1 'polypeptide(L)'
;MKLKLDLHPIFSDSAKIETALQSIIEEAIEKRATEVEIIPGKGSGALKKSVIRFLDRPDIKALYHRMEKDGDNWGRLFVHFRHERNDSPGKQTAPVAMIVPMLEVACACCTEAIRLPEPEEPFDPVLVDCPWCGSPNRVRFRRDRANIFHLNTRLDYGEG
;
A
#
# COMPACT_ATOMS: atom_id res chain seq x y z
N MET A 1 7.67 4.41 9.02
CA MET A 1 8.93 5.01 9.51
C MET A 1 8.89 6.54 9.52
N LYS A 2 9.56 7.20 10.48
CA LYS A 2 9.71 8.67 10.55
C LYS A 2 11.18 9.08 10.41
N LEU A 3 11.44 10.15 9.67
CA LEU A 3 12.77 10.71 9.46
C LEU A 3 12.88 12.10 10.10
N LYS A 4 14.09 12.48 10.49
CA LYS A 4 14.35 13.76 11.15
C LYS A 4 15.58 14.42 10.56
N LEU A 5 15.46 15.69 10.19
CA LEU A 5 16.54 16.53 9.71
C LEU A 5 16.74 17.74 10.63
N ASP A 6 17.94 17.85 11.19
CA ASP A 6 18.35 19.00 11.99
C ASP A 6 19.23 19.94 11.13
N LEU A 7 18.74 21.15 10.89
CA LEU A 7 19.44 22.15 10.08
C LEU A 7 20.25 23.13 10.92
N HIS A 8 20.21 23.02 12.25
CA HIS A 8 20.95 23.88 13.16
C HIS A 8 22.47 23.86 12.92
N PRO A 9 23.15 22.72 12.65
CA PRO A 9 24.61 22.74 12.44
C PRO A 9 25.04 23.37 11.11
N ILE A 10 24.15 23.47 10.12
CA ILE A 10 24.46 23.94 8.76
C ILE A 10 23.79 25.27 8.41
N PHE A 11 23.33 26.02 9.41
CA PHE A 11 22.56 27.25 9.26
C PHE A 11 23.26 28.36 8.43
N SER A 12 24.59 28.35 8.38
CA SER A 12 25.41 29.37 7.71
C SER A 12 25.62 29.11 6.21
N ASP A 13 25.33 27.90 5.73
CA ASP A 13 25.60 27.47 4.35
C ASP A 13 24.29 27.13 3.61
N SER A 14 23.72 28.11 2.91
CA SER A 14 22.46 27.94 2.16
C SER A 14 22.50 26.78 1.17
N ALA A 15 23.63 26.57 0.49
CA ALA A 15 23.80 25.47 -0.47
C ALA A 15 23.72 24.10 0.22
N LYS A 16 24.36 23.95 1.40
CA LYS A 16 24.31 22.69 2.17
C LYS A 16 22.91 22.43 2.71
N ILE A 17 22.17 23.47 3.07
CA ILE A 17 20.78 23.36 3.50
C ILE A 17 19.91 22.79 2.37
N GLU A 18 20.02 23.32 1.16
CA GLU A 18 19.26 22.80 0.01
C GLU A 18 19.64 21.36 -0.32
N THR A 19 20.94 21.02 -0.32
CA THR A 19 21.38 19.63 -0.53
C THR A 19 20.85 18.68 0.55
N ALA A 20 20.88 19.07 1.82
CA ALA A 20 20.37 18.26 2.93
C ALA A 20 18.84 18.07 2.84
N LEU A 21 18.11 19.13 2.47
CA LEU A 21 16.67 19.06 2.22
C LEU A 21 16.33 18.13 1.06
N GLN A 22 17.06 18.23 -0.05
CA GLN A 22 16.87 17.34 -1.19
C GLN A 22 17.12 15.88 -0.79
N SER A 23 18.25 15.62 -0.13
CA SER A 23 18.66 14.27 0.27
C SER A 23 17.69 13.62 1.25
N ILE A 24 17.13 14.36 2.24
CA ILE A 24 16.15 13.78 3.17
C ILE A 24 14.82 13.46 2.50
N ILE A 25 14.41 14.25 1.50
CA ILE A 25 13.18 14.01 0.75
C ILE A 25 13.35 12.76 -0.13
N GLU A 26 14.48 12.64 -0.82
CA GLU A 26 14.80 11.44 -1.61
C GLU A 26 14.88 10.19 -0.71
N GLU A 27 15.57 10.29 0.43
CA GLU A 27 15.63 9.20 1.40
C GLU A 27 14.23 8.84 1.94
N ALA A 28 13.37 9.83 2.16
CA ALA A 28 12.00 9.59 2.59
C ALA A 28 11.19 8.82 1.54
N ILE A 29 11.39 9.12 0.26
CA ILE A 29 10.73 8.40 -0.84
C ILE A 29 11.28 6.98 -0.96
N GLU A 30 12.61 6.81 -0.93
CA GLU A 30 13.28 5.51 -1.03
C GLU A 30 12.89 4.58 0.13
N LYS A 31 12.91 5.11 1.36
CA LYS A 31 12.56 4.36 2.58
C LYS A 31 11.05 4.35 2.87
N ARG A 32 10.23 4.96 2.01
CA ARG A 32 8.78 5.11 2.20
C ARG A 32 8.41 5.69 3.57
N ALA A 33 9.16 6.68 4.03
CA ALA A 33 8.95 7.34 5.30
C ALA A 33 7.61 8.10 5.27
N THR A 34 6.76 7.87 6.26
CA THR A 34 5.42 8.50 6.32
C THR A 34 5.49 9.98 6.67
N GLU A 35 6.56 10.39 7.36
CA GLU A 35 6.72 11.74 7.91
C GLU A 35 8.20 12.09 8.00
N VAL A 36 8.54 13.31 7.58
CA VAL A 36 9.85 13.93 7.78
C VAL A 36 9.68 15.15 8.68
N GLU A 37 10.37 15.15 9.81
CA GLU A 37 10.47 16.29 10.72
C GLU A 37 11.71 17.12 10.38
N ILE A 38 11.51 18.38 10.01
CA ILE A 38 12.59 19.33 9.69
C ILE A 38 12.66 20.37 10.80
N ILE A 39 13.85 20.53 11.39
CA ILE A 39 14.14 21.48 12.47
C ILE A 39 15.04 22.61 11.94
N PRO A 40 14.46 23.71 11.40
CA PRO A 40 15.19 24.90 10.96
C PRO A 40 15.79 25.77 12.10
N GLY A 41 15.75 25.33 13.36
CA GLY A 41 16.35 26.06 14.50
C GLY A 41 15.59 27.31 14.96
N LYS A 42 16.02 27.90 16.09
CA LYS A 42 15.42 29.09 16.75
C LYS A 42 16.00 30.42 16.23
N GLY A 43 16.31 30.50 14.95
CA GLY A 43 16.93 31.69 14.34
C GLY A 43 15.92 32.78 13.96
N SER A 44 16.39 33.76 13.18
CA SER A 44 15.67 34.94 12.65
C SER A 44 14.45 34.65 11.74
N GLY A 45 14.04 33.38 11.62
CA GLY A 45 12.97 32.95 10.72
C GLY A 45 13.34 32.93 9.24
N ALA A 46 14.51 33.45 8.86
CA ALA A 46 15.02 33.41 7.48
C ALA A 46 15.21 31.97 6.99
N LEU A 47 15.79 31.11 7.83
CA LEU A 47 15.98 29.70 7.51
C LEU A 47 14.63 29.00 7.30
N LYS A 48 13.67 29.20 8.21
CA LYS A 48 12.30 28.67 8.07
C LYS A 48 11.63 29.11 6.76
N LYS A 49 11.77 30.39 6.38
CA LYS A 49 11.23 30.90 5.10
C LYS A 49 11.90 30.22 3.90
N SER A 50 13.22 30.02 3.94
CA SER A 50 13.96 29.34 2.87
C SER A 50 13.51 27.88 2.72
N VAL A 51 13.37 27.14 3.82
CA VAL A 51 12.85 25.76 3.81
C VAL A 51 11.44 25.70 3.24
N ILE A 52 10.55 26.59 3.66
CA ILE A 52 9.17 26.62 3.12
C ILE A 52 9.19 26.90 1.61
N ARG A 53 10.03 27.84 1.15
CA ARG A 53 10.17 28.16 -0.28
C ARG A 53 10.70 26.97 -1.07
N PHE A 54 11.63 26.20 -0.53
CA PHE A 54 12.15 24.98 -1.14
C PHE A 54 11.04 23.93 -1.28
N LEU A 55 10.29 23.68 -0.20
CA LEU A 55 9.21 22.69 -0.20
C LEU A 55 8.06 23.08 -1.16
N ASP A 56 7.75 24.37 -1.29
CA ASP A 56 6.69 24.85 -2.18
C ASP A 56 7.06 24.81 -3.67
N ARG A 57 8.32 24.47 -4.02
CA ARG A 57 8.70 24.26 -5.42
C ARG A 57 7.85 23.14 -6.05
N PRO A 58 7.39 23.30 -7.30
CA PRO A 58 6.45 22.34 -7.90
C PRO A 58 7.01 20.92 -8.03
N ASP A 59 8.32 20.80 -8.28
CA ASP A 59 9.03 19.52 -8.35
C ASP A 59 9.08 18.79 -7.01
N ILE A 60 9.20 19.52 -5.90
CA ILE A 60 9.25 18.94 -4.55
C ILE A 60 7.84 18.71 -4.00
N LYS A 61 6.93 19.66 -4.23
CA LYS A 61 5.53 19.62 -3.80
C LYS A 61 4.76 18.43 -4.38
N ALA A 62 5.13 17.97 -5.58
CA ALA A 62 4.59 16.76 -6.17
C ALA A 62 4.98 15.47 -5.42
N LEU A 63 6.07 15.50 -4.64
CA LEU A 63 6.62 14.32 -3.95
C LEU A 63 5.96 14.04 -2.60
N TYR A 64 5.31 15.04 -1.99
CA TYR A 64 4.68 14.90 -0.67
C TYR A 64 3.21 15.31 -0.72
N HIS A 65 2.43 14.90 0.28
CA HIS A 65 0.99 15.11 0.28
C HIS A 65 0.57 16.40 0.97
N ARG A 66 1.12 16.65 2.17
CA ARG A 66 0.84 17.85 2.94
C ARG A 66 2.03 18.25 3.78
N MET A 67 2.13 19.55 4.05
CA MET A 67 3.10 20.09 5.00
C MET A 67 2.36 20.73 6.17
N GLU A 68 2.80 20.44 7.38
CA GLU A 68 2.28 21.01 8.61
C GLU A 68 3.34 21.92 9.24
N LYS A 69 2.89 23.08 9.72
CA LYS A 69 3.72 24.03 10.44
C LYS A 69 3.32 23.93 11.90
N ASP A 70 4.25 23.57 12.77
CA ASP A 70 3.98 23.58 14.20
C ASP A 70 3.82 25.04 14.65
N GLY A 71 2.60 25.37 15.09
CA GLY A 71 2.21 26.72 15.51
C GLY A 71 2.55 27.02 16.97
N ASP A 72 2.73 25.99 17.79
CA ASP A 72 2.95 26.08 19.24
C ASP A 72 4.45 25.95 19.58
N ASN A 73 5.21 25.21 18.77
CA ASN A 73 6.63 24.97 18.92
C ASN A 73 7.39 25.64 17.77
N TRP A 74 7.91 26.84 18.02
CA TRP A 74 8.38 27.85 17.04
C TRP A 74 9.37 27.43 15.93
N GLY A 75 9.77 26.16 15.80
CA GLY A 75 10.87 25.76 14.93
C GLY A 75 10.72 24.43 14.19
N ARG A 76 9.53 23.83 14.05
CA ARG A 76 9.37 22.54 13.34
C ARG A 76 8.47 22.63 12.12
N LEU A 77 8.85 21.89 11.09
CA LEU A 77 8.07 21.67 9.88
C LEU A 77 7.92 20.16 9.71
N PHE A 78 6.70 19.70 9.50
CA PHE A 78 6.42 18.30 9.22
C PHE A 78 6.00 18.15 7.77
N VAL A 79 6.64 17.25 7.05
CA VAL A 79 6.28 16.89 5.68
C VAL A 79 5.71 15.48 5.70
N HIS A 80 4.45 15.35 5.31
CA HIS A 80 3.76 14.07 5.28
C HIS A 80 3.70 13.55 3.84
N PHE A 81 4.11 12.30 3.68
CA PHE A 81 4.10 11.61 2.40
C PHE A 81 2.91 10.67 2.34
N ARG A 82 2.27 10.59 1.17
CA ARG A 82 1.24 9.59 0.92
C ARG A 82 1.92 8.34 0.37
N HIS A 83 2.53 7.56 1.26
CA HIS A 83 2.85 6.18 0.95
C HIS A 83 1.67 5.32 1.40
N GLU A 84 1.24 4.38 0.55
CA GLU A 84 0.31 3.33 0.98
C GLU A 84 0.92 2.67 2.22
N ARG A 85 0.21 2.76 3.36
CA ARG A 85 0.76 2.35 4.66
C ARG A 85 1.21 0.91 4.57
N ASN A 86 2.52 0.70 4.54
CA ASN A 86 3.11 -0.57 4.91
C ASN A 86 4.06 -0.46 6.10
N ASP A 87 4.09 0.69 6.79
CA ASP A 87 5.15 0.95 7.76
C ASP A 87 4.65 1.66 9.04
N SER A 88 4.03 0.86 9.92
CA SER A 88 3.91 1.17 11.35
C SER A 88 4.89 0.27 12.12
N PRO A 89 5.76 0.77 13.04
CA PRO A 89 6.38 -0.07 14.05
C PRO A 89 5.37 -0.39 15.17
N GLY A 90 4.21 -0.92 14.78
CA GLY A 90 3.06 -1.14 15.63
C GLY A 90 2.47 -2.50 15.33
N LYS A 91 2.85 -3.47 16.17
CA LYS A 91 2.35 -4.85 16.23
C LYS A 91 2.56 -5.62 14.92
N GLN A 92 3.37 -6.68 14.97
CA GLN A 92 3.21 -7.80 14.05
C GLN A 92 1.79 -8.34 14.24
N THR A 93 0.79 -7.77 13.58
CA THR A 93 -0.29 -8.59 13.08
C THR A 93 0.31 -9.23 11.85
N ALA A 94 0.67 -10.51 11.98
CA ALA A 94 0.75 -11.41 10.85
C ALA A 94 -0.38 -11.06 9.85
N PRO A 95 -0.20 -11.25 8.53
CA PRO A 95 -1.35 -11.18 7.64
C PRO A 95 -2.45 -11.97 8.31
N VAL A 96 -3.59 -11.33 8.60
CA VAL A 96 -4.78 -12.09 8.94
C VAL A 96 -4.95 -12.93 7.69
N ALA A 97 -4.50 -14.18 7.76
CA ALA A 97 -4.79 -15.17 6.77
C ALA A 97 -6.31 -15.12 6.71
N MET A 98 -6.83 -14.48 5.66
CA MET A 98 -8.21 -14.67 5.31
C MET A 98 -8.26 -16.17 5.04
N ILE A 99 -8.77 -16.93 6.00
CA ILE A 99 -9.06 -18.34 5.82
C ILE A 99 -10.22 -18.32 4.83
N VAL A 100 -9.91 -18.20 3.54
CA VAL A 100 -10.88 -18.34 2.48
C VAL A 100 -11.23 -19.82 2.48
N PRO A 101 -12.48 -20.20 2.79
CA PRO A 101 -12.86 -21.60 2.77
C PRO A 101 -12.62 -22.15 1.36
N MET A 102 -11.91 -23.27 1.28
CA MET A 102 -11.59 -23.95 0.02
C MET A 102 -12.65 -25.01 -0.25
N LEU A 103 -13.27 -24.94 -1.42
CA LEU A 103 -14.19 -25.95 -1.94
C LEU A 103 -13.44 -26.97 -2.78
N GLU A 104 -13.84 -28.24 -2.69
CA GLU A 104 -13.35 -29.33 -3.53
C GLU A 104 -14.45 -29.73 -4.52
N VAL A 105 -14.14 -29.66 -5.82
CA VAL A 105 -15.04 -30.09 -6.90
C VAL A 105 -14.37 -31.14 -7.77
N ALA A 106 -15.12 -32.12 -8.26
CA ALA A 106 -14.60 -33.08 -9.22
C ALA A 106 -14.47 -32.44 -10.60
N CYS A 107 -13.34 -32.67 -11.26
CA CYS A 107 -13.14 -32.35 -12.66
C CYS A 107 -14.15 -33.10 -13.54
N ALA A 108 -14.83 -32.40 -14.46
CA ALA A 108 -15.76 -33.01 -15.41
C ALA A 108 -15.08 -33.92 -16.45
N CYS A 109 -13.77 -33.78 -16.66
CA CYS A 109 -12.99 -34.61 -17.60
C CYS A 109 -12.36 -35.83 -16.92
N CYS A 110 -11.59 -35.64 -15.84
CA CYS A 110 -10.78 -36.69 -15.22
C CYS A 110 -11.22 -37.08 -13.82
N THR A 111 -12.32 -36.52 -13.31
CA THR A 111 -12.89 -36.75 -11.96
C THR A 111 -12.00 -36.37 -10.77
N GLU A 112 -10.77 -35.95 -11.02
CA GLU A 112 -9.81 -35.58 -9.98
C GLU A 112 -10.25 -34.29 -9.28
N ALA A 113 -9.87 -34.15 -8.01
CA ALA A 113 -10.27 -33.01 -7.19
C ALA A 113 -9.60 -31.70 -7.66
N ILE A 114 -10.43 -30.68 -7.87
CA ILE A 114 -10.04 -29.29 -8.12
C ILE A 114 -10.37 -28.49 -6.86
N ARG A 115 -9.39 -27.75 -6.36
CA ARG A 115 -9.52 -26.89 -5.18
C ARG A 115 -9.73 -25.45 -5.59
N LEU A 116 -10.82 -24.85 -5.11
CA LEU A 116 -11.23 -23.49 -5.47
C LEU A 116 -11.55 -22.69 -4.21
N PRO A 117 -11.23 -21.40 -4.14
CA PRO A 117 -11.77 -20.54 -3.09
C PRO A 117 -13.30 -20.48 -3.21
N GLU A 118 -14.01 -20.46 -2.08
CA GLU A 118 -15.45 -20.17 -2.06
C GLU A 118 -15.73 -18.79 -2.70
N PRO A 119 -16.65 -18.68 -3.68
CA PRO A 119 -16.90 -17.42 -4.36
C PRO A 119 -17.60 -16.40 -3.44
N GLU A 120 -17.25 -15.12 -3.61
CA GLU A 120 -17.85 -14.01 -2.84
C GLU A 120 -19.33 -13.80 -3.19
N GLU A 121 -19.69 -14.02 -4.46
CA GLU A 121 -21.07 -13.87 -4.96
C GLU A 121 -21.63 -15.21 -5.47
N PRO A 122 -22.81 -15.66 -4.99
CA PRO A 122 -23.31 -17.02 -5.20
C PRO A 122 -23.94 -17.29 -6.58
N PHE A 123 -23.76 -16.40 -7.57
CA PHE A 123 -24.49 -16.45 -8.84
C PHE A 123 -23.62 -16.62 -10.09
N ASP A 124 -22.33 -16.29 -10.02
CA ASP A 124 -21.47 -16.40 -11.19
C ASP A 124 -20.77 -17.77 -11.26
N PRO A 125 -20.81 -18.45 -12.42
CA PRO A 125 -20.03 -19.65 -12.61
C PRO A 125 -18.54 -19.33 -12.63
N VAL A 126 -17.74 -20.12 -11.91
CA VAL A 126 -16.29 -20.00 -11.92
C VAL A 126 -15.74 -20.84 -13.07
N LEU A 127 -14.94 -20.22 -13.93
CA LEU A 127 -14.13 -20.92 -14.93
C LEU A 127 -12.78 -21.27 -14.31
N VAL A 128 -12.41 -22.55 -14.36
CA VAL A 128 -11.14 -23.03 -13.82
C VAL A 128 -10.61 -24.20 -14.63
N ASP A 129 -9.31 -24.18 -14.91
CA ASP A 129 -8.65 -25.31 -15.54
C ASP A 129 -8.33 -26.40 -14.51
N CYS A 130 -8.58 -27.65 -14.88
CA CYS A 130 -8.18 -28.78 -14.05
C CYS A 130 -6.64 -28.84 -13.95
N PRO A 131 -6.04 -28.86 -12.75
CA PRO A 131 -4.58 -28.91 -12.61
C PRO A 131 -3.98 -30.25 -13.08
N TRP A 132 -4.81 -31.28 -13.24
CA TRP A 132 -4.38 -32.63 -13.60
C TRP A 132 -4.42 -32.92 -15.10
N CYS A 133 -5.43 -32.41 -15.80
CA CYS A 133 -5.63 -32.69 -17.23
C CYS A 133 -5.75 -31.42 -18.10
N GLY A 134 -5.73 -30.22 -17.52
CA GLY A 134 -5.83 -28.96 -18.24
C GLY A 134 -7.21 -28.65 -18.85
N SER A 135 -8.23 -29.46 -18.58
CA SER A 135 -9.56 -29.22 -19.14
C SER A 135 -10.24 -28.00 -18.49
N PRO A 136 -10.89 -27.12 -19.25
CA PRO A 136 -11.61 -25.98 -18.71
C PRO A 136 -12.94 -26.43 -18.10
N ASN A 137 -13.09 -26.20 -16.80
CA ASN A 137 -14.27 -26.54 -16.02
C ASN A 137 -15.04 -25.27 -15.68
N ARG A 138 -16.33 -25.24 -16.01
CA ARG A 138 -17.31 -24.27 -15.51
C ARG A 138 -18.00 -24.86 -14.29
N VAL A 139 -17.75 -24.26 -13.14
CA VAL A 139 -18.29 -24.65 -11.84
C VAL A 139 -19.43 -23.72 -11.47
N ARG A 140 -20.63 -24.26 -11.28
CA ARG A 140 -21.79 -23.54 -10.76
C ARG A 140 -21.99 -23.88 -9.30
N PHE A 141 -22.30 -22.85 -8.52
CA PHE A 141 -22.58 -22.94 -7.10
C PHE A 141 -24.05 -22.61 -6.87
N ARG A 142 -24.70 -23.36 -5.98
CA ARG A 142 -25.96 -22.94 -5.37
C ARG A 142 -25.86 -23.12 -3.87
N ARG A 143 -26.27 -22.13 -3.12
CA ARG A 143 -26.40 -22.19 -1.67
C ARG A 143 -27.86 -22.41 -1.30
N ASP A 144 -28.16 -23.45 -0.53
CA ASP A 144 -29.54 -23.74 -0.09
C ASP A 144 -29.90 -22.97 1.20
N ARG A 145 -31.12 -23.15 1.72
CA ARG A 145 -31.61 -22.47 2.95
C ARG A 145 -30.86 -22.90 4.21
N ALA A 146 -30.25 -24.09 4.22
CA ALA A 146 -29.40 -24.59 5.29
C ALA A 146 -27.93 -24.18 5.15
N ASN A 147 -27.60 -23.29 4.20
CA ASN A 147 -26.25 -22.80 3.93
C ASN A 147 -25.29 -23.89 3.40
N ILE A 148 -25.82 -24.94 2.75
CA ILE A 148 -25.06 -26.00 2.09
C ILE A 148 -24.83 -25.61 0.63
N PHE A 149 -23.59 -25.83 0.17
CA PHE A 149 -23.23 -25.64 -1.23
C PHE A 149 -23.52 -26.87 -2.08
N HIS A 150 -24.28 -26.68 -3.14
CA HIS A 150 -24.45 -27.62 -4.23
C HIS A 150 -23.57 -27.18 -5.40
N LEU A 151 -22.66 -28.07 -5.80
CA LEU A 151 -21.63 -27.82 -6.81
C LEU A 151 -21.98 -28.60 -8.07
N ASN A 152 -21.93 -27.95 -9.24
CA ASN A 152 -22.10 -28.61 -10.53
C ASN A 152 -20.99 -28.18 -11.48
N THR A 153 -20.18 -29.15 -11.91
CA THR A 153 -19.06 -28.93 -12.83
C THR A 153 -19.39 -29.44 -14.22
N ARG A 154 -19.09 -28.66 -15.26
CA ARG A 154 -19.18 -29.06 -16.67
C ARG A 154 -17.97 -28.56 -17.45
N LEU A 155 -17.63 -29.22 -18.56
CA LEU A 155 -16.61 -28.71 -19.47
C LEU A 155 -17.11 -27.48 -20.22
N ASP A 156 -16.25 -26.47 -20.38
CA ASP A 156 -16.59 -25.22 -21.05
C ASP A 156 -15.40 -24.73 -21.87
N TYR A 157 -15.31 -25.19 -23.12
CA TYR A 157 -14.25 -24.79 -24.06
C TYR A 157 -14.52 -23.44 -24.75
N GLY A 158 -15.52 -22.68 -24.24
CA GLY A 158 -16.12 -21.55 -24.95
C GLY A 158 -17.00 -22.00 -26.11
N GLU A 159 -18.01 -21.18 -26.44
CA GLU A 159 -18.62 -21.28 -27.77
C GLU A 159 -17.70 -20.54 -28.73
N GLY A 160 -17.30 -21.22 -29.82
CA GLY A 160 -16.55 -20.61 -30.91
C GLY A 160 -17.40 -19.68 -31.76
#